data_AF-A0A3M6ZF53-F1
#
_entry.id   AF-A0A3M6ZF53-F1
#
_cell.length_a   1.000
_cell.length_b   1.000
_cell.length_c   1.000
_cell.angle_alpha   90.00
_cell.angle_beta   90.00
_cell.angle_gamma   90.00
#
_symmetry.space_group_name_H-M   'P 1'
#
loop_
_entity.id
_entity.type
_entity.pdbx_description
1 polymer ?
#
loop_
_entity_poly.entity_id
_entity_poly.type
_entity_poly.pdbx_seq_one_letter_code
_entity_poly.pdbx_strand_id
1 'polypeptide(L)'
;MSSAQSATIQFYKGGSLDSSSPSDTLEKILTTWSDRTLEARHDYIQHLFPLPERSPVNPDAPVITKEVRDAFLDPESQSAVLREGLQKAFGRMCRFYGFVLDESQGTIAKASNSDERAPDSWLTTVDHNHLRITRIIRCMRILGLQTPARRFLIALLKTDTNQFCSKTSVTFWCRAALWELSKPPSYPRENIVKWLEREEDKEGSGGLDGKEEAEEIRQLAEKRGVKV
;
A
#
# COMPACT_ATOMS: atom_id res chain seq x y z
N MET A 1 -25.77 -16.25 -13.58
CA MET A 1 -26.13 -14.96 -12.93
C MET A 1 -24.89 -14.09 -13.01
N SER A 2 -24.98 -12.92 -13.64
CA SER A 2 -23.85 -11.97 -13.71
C SER A 2 -23.47 -11.58 -12.28
N SER A 3 -22.30 -11.98 -11.79
CA SER A 3 -21.84 -11.53 -10.48
C SER A 3 -21.71 -10.02 -10.54
N ALA A 4 -22.37 -9.29 -9.63
CA ALA A 4 -22.10 -7.87 -9.46
C ALA A 4 -20.58 -7.69 -9.32
N GLN A 5 -19.97 -6.97 -10.25
CA GLN A 5 -18.52 -6.77 -10.24
C GLN A 5 -18.15 -6.03 -8.95
N SER A 6 -17.07 -6.47 -8.29
CA SER A 6 -16.59 -5.87 -7.03
C SER A 6 -16.45 -4.35 -7.14
N ALA A 7 -16.88 -3.62 -6.12
CA ALA A 7 -16.76 -2.16 -6.05
C ALA A 7 -15.30 -1.70 -6.24
N THR A 8 -14.33 -2.47 -5.75
CA THR A 8 -12.90 -2.22 -5.99
C THR A 8 -12.58 -2.29 -7.48
N ILE A 9 -12.96 -3.39 -8.14
CA ILE A 9 -12.68 -3.56 -9.58
C ILE A 9 -13.33 -2.44 -10.38
N GLN A 10 -14.57 -2.07 -10.05
CA GLN A 10 -15.29 -0.97 -10.70
C GLN A 10 -14.57 0.38 -10.52
N PHE A 11 -14.13 0.69 -9.31
CA PHE A 11 -13.38 1.92 -9.03
C PHE A 11 -12.10 2.03 -9.88
N TYR A 12 -11.30 0.95 -9.96
CA TYR A 12 -10.09 0.95 -10.79
C TYR A 12 -10.36 0.96 -12.30
N LYS A 13 -11.58 0.60 -12.73
CA LYS A 13 -12.03 0.72 -14.12
C LYS A 13 -12.66 2.07 -14.46
N GLY A 14 -12.50 3.07 -13.59
CA GLY A 14 -13.00 4.43 -13.80
C GLY A 14 -14.27 4.78 -13.02
N GLY A 15 -14.75 3.89 -12.15
CA GLY A 15 -15.81 4.20 -11.19
C GLY A 15 -15.41 5.27 -10.17
N SER A 16 -16.39 5.79 -9.44
CA SER A 16 -16.21 6.77 -8.37
C SER A 16 -16.06 6.11 -7.00
N LEU A 17 -15.48 6.87 -6.05
CA LEU A 17 -15.44 6.49 -4.62
C LEU A 17 -16.85 6.28 -4.05
N ASP A 18 -17.78 7.14 -4.45
CA ASP A 18 -19.16 7.12 -4.03
C ASP A 18 -20.05 7.00 -5.28
N SER A 19 -20.81 5.92 -5.38
CA SER A 19 -21.74 5.71 -6.50
C SER A 19 -22.88 6.73 -6.52
N SER A 20 -23.18 7.36 -5.38
CA SER A 20 -24.19 8.42 -5.28
C SER A 20 -23.63 9.82 -5.59
N SER A 21 -22.30 9.98 -5.57
CA SER A 21 -21.58 11.21 -5.91
C SER A 21 -20.45 10.89 -6.90
N PRO A 22 -20.74 10.83 -8.22
CA PRO A 22 -19.86 10.22 -9.22
C PRO A 22 -18.60 11.04 -9.53
N SER A 23 -18.36 12.12 -8.79
CA SER A 23 -17.34 13.10 -9.17
C SER A 23 -15.93 12.67 -8.78
N ASP A 24 -15.73 11.80 -7.79
CA ASP A 24 -14.40 11.45 -7.29
C ASP A 24 -13.93 10.09 -7.83
N THR A 25 -13.53 10.08 -9.10
CA THR A 25 -12.96 8.90 -9.79
C THR A 25 -11.48 8.73 -9.47
N LEU A 26 -10.93 7.54 -9.75
CA LEU A 26 -9.49 7.29 -9.67
C LEU A 26 -8.71 8.37 -10.44
N GLU A 27 -9.05 8.60 -11.71
CA GLU A 27 -8.38 9.60 -12.55
C GLU A 27 -8.34 10.98 -11.89
N LYS A 28 -9.47 11.49 -11.38
CA LYS A 28 -9.52 12.82 -10.76
C LYS A 28 -8.69 12.91 -9.49
N ILE A 29 -8.67 11.86 -8.67
CA ILE A 29 -7.82 11.80 -7.47
C ILE A 29 -6.35 11.86 -7.86
N LEU A 30 -5.95 11.18 -8.94
CA LEU A 30 -4.56 11.13 -9.39
C LEU A 30 -4.09 12.41 -10.07
N THR A 31 -4.97 13.09 -10.82
CA THR A 31 -4.59 14.21 -11.70
C THR A 31 -4.97 15.58 -11.14
N THR A 32 -6.06 15.67 -10.39
CA THR A 32 -6.69 16.96 -10.04
C THR A 32 -6.59 17.29 -8.56
N TRP A 33 -6.58 16.28 -7.68
CA TRP A 33 -6.51 16.53 -6.24
C TRP A 33 -5.12 17.05 -5.84
N SER A 34 -5.11 18.19 -5.16
CA SER A 34 -3.91 18.76 -4.55
C SER A 34 -3.48 17.97 -3.32
N ASP A 35 -2.21 18.11 -2.91
CA ASP A 35 -1.72 17.48 -1.67
C ASP A 35 -2.50 17.97 -0.45
N ARG A 36 -2.94 19.24 -0.42
CA ARG A 36 -3.84 19.75 0.63
C ARG A 36 -5.16 18.97 0.67
N THR A 37 -5.69 18.59 -0.48
CA THR A 37 -6.95 17.81 -0.56
C THR A 37 -6.74 16.39 -0.05
N LEU A 38 -5.64 15.74 -0.45
CA LEU A 38 -5.27 14.40 0.04
C LEU A 38 -4.98 14.40 1.55
N GLU A 39 -4.40 15.45 2.09
CA GLU A 39 -4.17 15.57 3.52
C GLU A 39 -5.49 15.74 4.28
N ALA A 40 -6.37 16.64 3.81
CA ALA A 40 -7.63 16.95 4.49
C ALA A 40 -8.69 15.84 4.43
N ARG A 41 -8.69 15.00 3.37
CA ARG A 41 -9.66 13.92 3.17
C ARG A 41 -9.09 12.58 3.63
N HIS A 42 -9.96 11.71 4.16
CA HIS A 42 -9.57 10.41 4.73
C HIS A 42 -10.26 9.21 4.08
N ASP A 43 -11.28 9.44 3.26
CA ASP A 43 -12.15 8.44 2.65
C ASP A 43 -11.51 7.77 1.43
N TYR A 44 -10.73 8.53 0.65
CA TYR A 44 -10.11 8.06 -0.59
C TYR A 44 -9.08 6.95 -0.36
N ILE A 45 -8.30 7.03 0.73
CA ILE A 45 -7.14 6.12 0.95
C ILE A 45 -7.59 4.67 1.08
N GLN A 46 -8.81 4.45 1.58
CA GLN A 46 -9.35 3.11 1.76
C GLN A 46 -9.77 2.45 0.45
N HIS A 47 -10.13 3.25 -0.54
CA HIS A 47 -10.48 2.84 -1.89
C HIS A 47 -9.27 2.73 -2.81
N LEU A 48 -8.28 3.63 -2.67
CA LEU A 48 -7.01 3.55 -3.39
C LEU A 48 -6.13 2.38 -2.93
N PHE A 49 -6.26 1.97 -1.68
CA PHE A 49 -5.47 0.88 -1.12
C PHE A 49 -6.35 0.04 -0.18
N PRO A 50 -7.30 -0.73 -0.72
CA PRO A 50 -8.17 -1.58 0.10
C PRO A 50 -7.36 -2.63 0.86
N LEU A 51 -7.93 -3.15 1.93
CA LEU A 51 -7.32 -4.19 2.76
C LEU A 51 -8.27 -5.38 2.84
N PRO A 52 -7.77 -6.61 3.05
CA PRO A 52 -8.60 -7.76 3.35
C PRO A 52 -9.16 -7.71 4.78
N GLU A 53 -8.49 -6.95 5.65
CA GLU A 53 -8.99 -6.64 6.98
C GLU A 53 -10.09 -5.55 6.90
N ARG A 54 -11.22 -5.77 7.58
CA ARG A 54 -12.30 -4.78 7.64
C ARG A 54 -11.80 -3.51 8.35
N SER A 55 -12.16 -2.36 7.80
CA SER A 55 -11.81 -1.09 8.41
C SER A 55 -12.56 -0.90 9.74
N PRO A 56 -11.86 -0.57 10.85
CA PRO A 56 -12.51 -0.29 12.13
C PRO A 56 -13.19 1.08 12.18
N VAL A 57 -12.90 1.98 11.22
CA VAL A 57 -13.38 3.37 11.19
C VAL A 57 -14.41 3.66 10.12
N ASN A 58 -14.49 2.79 9.10
CA ASN A 58 -15.42 2.92 7.98
C ASN A 58 -15.89 1.52 7.57
N PRO A 59 -17.04 1.07 8.09
CA PRO A 59 -17.59 -0.25 7.77
C PRO A 59 -17.88 -0.48 6.29
N ASP A 60 -18.11 0.59 5.53
CA ASP A 60 -18.45 0.56 4.10
C ASP A 60 -17.21 0.59 3.19
N ALA A 61 -16.01 0.71 3.78
CA ALA A 61 -14.78 0.67 3.01
C ALA A 61 -14.64 -0.66 2.24
N PRO A 62 -14.19 -0.63 0.98
CA PRO A 62 -14.02 -1.83 0.20
C PRO A 62 -12.98 -2.76 0.83
N VAL A 63 -13.29 -4.06 0.81
CA VAL A 63 -12.43 -5.12 1.33
C VAL A 63 -11.87 -5.94 0.16
N ILE A 64 -10.58 -6.25 0.20
CA ILE A 64 -10.00 -7.20 -0.76
C ILE A 64 -10.54 -8.59 -0.44
N THR A 65 -11.29 -9.18 -1.36
CA THR A 65 -11.64 -10.60 -1.32
C THR A 65 -10.65 -11.43 -2.14
N LYS A 66 -10.75 -12.75 -2.07
CA LYS A 66 -9.94 -13.64 -2.91
C LYS A 66 -10.14 -13.32 -4.40
N GLU A 67 -11.39 -13.13 -4.82
CA GLU A 67 -11.76 -12.83 -6.21
C GLU A 67 -11.19 -11.49 -6.67
N VAL A 68 -11.19 -10.47 -5.81
CA VAL A 68 -10.56 -9.18 -6.11
C VAL A 68 -9.06 -9.35 -6.28
N ARG A 69 -8.39 -10.04 -5.34
CA ARG A 69 -6.95 -10.29 -5.44
C ARG A 69 -6.62 -11.05 -6.72
N ASP A 70 -7.33 -12.13 -7.01
CA ASP A 70 -7.11 -12.96 -8.18
C ASP A 70 -7.25 -12.12 -9.47
N ALA A 71 -8.25 -11.21 -9.53
CA ALA A 71 -8.40 -10.30 -10.66
C ALA A 71 -7.23 -9.32 -10.86
N PHE A 72 -6.52 -8.91 -9.80
CA PHE A 72 -5.30 -8.09 -9.92
C PHE A 72 -4.06 -8.93 -10.29
N LEU A 73 -4.04 -10.22 -9.94
CA LEU A 73 -2.91 -11.11 -10.20
C LEU A 73 -2.99 -11.81 -11.55
N ASP A 74 -4.17 -11.79 -12.18
CA ASP A 74 -4.40 -12.41 -13.48
C ASP A 74 -3.46 -11.79 -14.55
N PRO A 75 -2.82 -12.59 -15.43
CA PRO A 75 -1.95 -12.06 -16.48
C PRO A 75 -2.71 -11.37 -17.65
N GLU A 76 -4.03 -11.49 -17.74
CA GLU A 76 -4.83 -10.93 -18.84
C GLU A 76 -4.84 -9.39 -18.90
N SER A 77 -5.18 -8.84 -20.08
CA SER A 77 -5.19 -7.38 -20.35
C SER A 77 -6.10 -6.59 -19.40
N GLN A 78 -7.22 -7.16 -18.96
CA GLN A 78 -8.11 -6.48 -18.00
C GLN A 78 -7.48 -6.31 -16.62
N SER A 79 -6.64 -7.25 -16.20
CA SER A 79 -5.86 -7.14 -14.97
C SER A 79 -4.69 -6.15 -15.11
N ALA A 80 -4.11 -6.03 -16.31
CA ALA A 80 -3.08 -5.03 -16.56
C ALA A 80 -3.58 -3.61 -16.27
N VAL A 81 -4.83 -3.28 -16.62
CA VAL A 81 -5.46 -1.98 -16.28
C VAL A 81 -5.59 -1.79 -14.76
N LEU A 82 -5.97 -2.83 -14.02
CA LEU A 82 -6.08 -2.77 -12.55
C LEU A 82 -4.71 -2.54 -11.90
N ARG A 83 -3.69 -3.27 -12.35
CA ARG A 83 -2.31 -3.13 -11.86
C ARG A 83 -1.71 -1.78 -12.20
N GLU A 84 -1.94 -1.28 -13.42
CA GLU A 84 -1.51 0.06 -13.84
C GLU A 84 -2.19 1.14 -12.98
N GLY A 85 -3.49 1.04 -12.73
CA GLY A 85 -4.21 1.96 -11.85
C GLY A 85 -3.66 1.96 -10.42
N LEU A 86 -3.33 0.78 -9.87
CA LEU A 86 -2.69 0.65 -8.56
C LEU A 86 -1.28 1.25 -8.54
N GLN A 87 -0.48 1.04 -9.58
CA GLN A 87 0.85 1.64 -9.70
C GLN A 87 0.77 3.17 -9.78
N LYS A 88 -0.16 3.73 -10.57
CA LYS A 88 -0.37 5.18 -10.64
C LYS A 88 -0.86 5.77 -9.31
N ALA A 89 -1.76 5.07 -8.62
CA ALA A 89 -2.18 5.44 -7.26
C ALA A 89 -1.00 5.44 -6.28
N PHE A 90 -0.16 4.42 -6.35
CA PHE A 90 1.05 4.33 -5.55
C PHE A 90 2.05 5.44 -5.88
N GLY A 91 2.31 5.72 -7.16
CA GLY A 91 3.15 6.84 -7.60
C GLY A 91 2.61 8.21 -7.16
N ARG A 92 1.29 8.41 -7.15
CA ARG A 92 0.66 9.63 -6.61
C ARG A 92 0.93 9.80 -5.12
N MET A 93 0.85 8.71 -4.34
CA MET A 93 1.16 8.75 -2.90
C MET A 93 2.67 8.87 -2.63
N CYS A 94 3.54 8.27 -3.45
CA CYS A 94 4.98 8.53 -3.38
C CYS A 94 5.27 10.03 -3.50
N ARG A 95 4.70 10.71 -4.51
CA ARG A 95 4.84 12.17 -4.69
C ARG A 95 4.33 12.95 -3.48
N PHE A 96 3.17 12.56 -2.96
CA PHE A 96 2.60 13.17 -1.76
C PHE A 96 3.56 13.13 -0.56
N TYR A 97 4.29 12.02 -0.38
CA TYR A 97 5.27 11.80 0.68
C TYR A 97 6.69 12.33 0.40
N GLY A 98 6.90 13.01 -0.74
CA GLY A 98 8.22 13.55 -1.11
C GLY A 98 9.12 12.57 -1.87
N PHE A 99 8.56 11.59 -2.57
CA PHE A 99 9.29 10.62 -3.40
C PHE A 99 8.83 10.64 -4.85
N VAL A 100 9.64 10.06 -5.74
CA VAL A 100 9.28 9.77 -7.13
C VAL A 100 9.40 8.27 -7.36
N LEU A 101 8.38 7.69 -8.00
CA LEU A 101 8.37 6.32 -8.47
C LEU A 101 8.83 6.31 -9.94
N ASP A 102 9.86 5.56 -10.25
CA ASP A 102 10.11 5.11 -11.62
C ASP A 102 9.24 3.88 -11.86
N GLU A 103 8.14 4.06 -12.61
CA GLU A 103 7.18 2.98 -12.88
C GLU A 103 7.79 1.85 -13.72
N SER A 104 8.82 2.14 -14.53
CA SER A 104 9.46 1.13 -15.38
C SER A 104 10.41 0.22 -14.61
N GLN A 105 11.13 0.78 -13.64
CA GLN A 105 12.13 0.06 -12.83
C GLN A 105 11.57 -0.38 -11.47
N GLY A 106 10.42 0.17 -11.06
CA GLY A 106 9.88 0.03 -9.71
C GLY A 106 10.83 0.59 -8.65
N THR A 107 11.67 1.57 -8.99
CA THR A 107 12.62 2.21 -8.06
C THR A 107 12.01 3.47 -7.49
N ILE A 108 12.45 3.82 -6.28
CA ILE A 108 11.93 4.98 -5.54
C ILE A 108 13.09 5.87 -5.16
N ALA A 109 13.00 7.13 -5.56
CA ALA A 109 13.98 8.17 -5.26
C ALA A 109 13.33 9.30 -4.48
N LYS A 110 14.12 10.10 -3.74
CA LYS A 110 13.64 11.34 -3.16
C LYS A 110 13.23 12.31 -4.27
N ALA A 111 12.09 12.96 -4.11
CA ALA A 111 11.68 14.06 -4.97
C ALA A 111 12.53 15.31 -4.69
N SER A 112 12.58 16.24 -5.64
CA SER A 112 13.31 17.51 -5.47
C SER A 112 12.78 18.35 -4.30
N ASN A 113 11.50 18.21 -3.95
CA ASN A 113 10.85 18.86 -2.82
C ASN A 113 10.74 17.96 -1.58
N SER A 114 11.53 16.88 -1.48
CA SER A 114 11.46 15.93 -0.36
C SER A 114 11.67 16.60 1.01
N ASP A 115 12.53 17.61 1.09
CA ASP A 115 12.87 18.26 2.36
C ASP A 115 11.72 19.13 2.90
N GLU A 116 10.83 19.60 2.03
CA GLU A 116 9.57 20.27 2.42
C GLU A 116 8.47 19.23 2.67
N ARG A 117 8.31 18.28 1.75
CA ARG A 117 7.18 17.34 1.79
C ARG A 117 7.26 16.33 2.92
N ALA A 118 8.43 15.81 3.25
CA ALA A 118 8.54 14.75 4.25
C ALA A 118 8.11 15.24 5.65
N PRO A 119 8.61 16.37 6.19
CA PRO A 119 8.14 16.91 7.47
C PRO A 119 6.66 17.28 7.49
N ASP A 120 6.13 17.78 6.37
CA ASP A 120 4.73 18.20 6.23
C ASP A 120 3.74 17.02 6.10
N SER A 121 4.21 15.78 5.94
CA SER A 121 3.32 14.64 5.65
C SER A 121 3.57 13.37 6.44
N TRP A 122 4.79 13.05 6.85
CA TRP A 122 5.03 11.78 7.57
C TRP A 122 6.27 11.78 8.48
N LEU A 123 7.26 12.64 8.25
CA LEU A 123 8.53 12.65 8.97
C LEU A 123 8.39 13.39 10.31
N THR A 124 7.63 12.77 11.21
CA THR A 124 7.39 13.23 12.57
C THR A 124 7.17 12.01 13.48
N THR A 125 7.07 12.21 14.78
CA THR A 125 7.01 11.10 15.75
C THR A 125 5.76 10.24 15.60
N VAL A 126 4.59 10.88 15.51
CA VAL A 126 3.31 10.22 15.28
C VAL A 126 2.50 11.08 14.33
N ASP A 127 2.06 10.48 13.23
CA ASP A 127 1.12 11.11 12.30
C ASP A 127 0.12 10.09 11.75
N HIS A 128 -1.07 10.56 11.38
CA HIS A 128 -2.11 9.73 10.80
C HIS A 128 -1.68 9.08 9.45
N ASN A 129 -0.79 9.72 8.69
CA ASN A 129 -0.18 9.13 7.50
C ASN A 129 0.66 7.90 7.81
N HIS A 130 1.13 7.67 9.04
CA HIS A 130 1.84 6.44 9.39
C HIS A 130 0.95 5.20 9.22
N LEU A 131 -0.35 5.32 9.53
CA LEU A 131 -1.33 4.26 9.28
C LEU A 131 -1.65 4.14 7.79
N ARG A 132 -1.71 5.27 7.05
CA ARG A 132 -1.88 5.26 5.58
C ARG A 132 -0.70 4.55 4.89
N ILE A 133 0.54 4.82 5.30
CA ILE A 133 1.76 4.13 4.82
C ILE A 133 1.68 2.63 5.08
N THR A 134 1.30 2.22 6.30
CA THR A 134 1.09 0.79 6.63
C THR A 134 0.11 0.14 5.67
N ARG A 135 -1.02 0.81 5.43
CA ARG A 135 -2.09 0.37 4.52
C ARG A 135 -1.61 0.23 3.08
N ILE A 136 -0.87 1.23 2.57
CA ILE A 136 -0.29 1.21 1.22
C ILE A 136 0.64 0.01 1.06
N ILE A 137 1.62 -0.16 1.95
CA ILE A 137 2.59 -1.27 1.89
C ILE A 137 1.86 -2.62 1.90
N ARG A 138 0.88 -2.77 2.80
CA ARG A 138 0.10 -4.00 2.96
C ARG A 138 -0.72 -4.31 1.71
N CYS A 139 -1.49 -3.36 1.20
CA CYS A 139 -2.30 -3.49 -0.01
C CYS A 139 -1.44 -3.90 -1.22
N MET A 140 -0.35 -3.15 -1.46
CA MET A 140 0.55 -3.39 -2.59
C MET A 140 1.10 -4.82 -2.59
N ARG A 141 1.51 -5.35 -1.43
CA ARG A 141 1.97 -6.74 -1.31
C ARG A 141 0.88 -7.78 -1.59
N ILE A 142 -0.36 -7.53 -1.15
CA ILE A 142 -1.48 -8.47 -1.36
C ILE A 142 -1.82 -8.57 -2.84
N LEU A 143 -1.81 -7.44 -3.53
CA LEU A 143 -2.16 -7.31 -4.95
C LEU A 143 -0.95 -7.54 -5.88
N GLY A 144 0.13 -8.15 -5.38
CA GLY A 144 1.24 -8.64 -6.20
C GLY A 144 2.39 -7.67 -6.45
N LEU A 145 2.35 -6.44 -5.94
CA LEU A 145 3.40 -5.43 -6.08
C LEU A 145 4.33 -5.41 -4.85
N GLN A 146 4.90 -6.57 -4.54
CA GLN A 146 5.68 -6.77 -3.32
C GLN A 146 7.01 -6.00 -3.32
N THR A 147 7.73 -6.03 -4.44
CA THR A 147 9.04 -5.34 -4.57
C THR A 147 8.91 -3.82 -4.47
N PRO A 148 8.02 -3.12 -5.22
CA PRO A 148 7.80 -1.68 -5.04
C PRO A 148 7.38 -1.30 -3.60
N ALA A 149 6.54 -2.11 -2.95
CA ALA A 149 6.13 -1.86 -1.57
C ALA A 149 7.30 -1.91 -0.58
N ARG A 150 8.24 -2.84 -0.77
CA ARG A 150 9.44 -2.96 0.08
C ARG A 150 10.44 -1.83 -0.19
N ARG A 151 10.66 -1.49 -1.46
CA ARG A 151 11.50 -0.34 -1.85
C ARG A 151 10.96 0.97 -1.26
N PHE A 152 9.65 1.10 -1.13
CA PHE A 152 9.04 2.27 -0.50
C PHE A 152 9.42 2.38 0.98
N LEU A 153 9.30 1.26 1.70
CA LEU A 153 9.72 1.23 3.10
C LEU A 153 11.21 1.52 3.25
N ILE A 154 12.06 0.97 2.37
CA ILE A 154 13.50 1.28 2.36
C ILE A 154 13.72 2.79 2.18
N ALA A 155 13.01 3.43 1.23
CA ALA A 155 13.12 4.86 0.99
C ALA A 155 12.66 5.71 2.20
N LEU A 156 11.59 5.30 2.89
CA LEU A 156 11.14 5.91 4.14
C LEU A 156 12.22 5.80 5.23
N LEU A 157 12.73 4.58 5.47
CA LEU A 157 13.73 4.33 6.51
C LEU A 157 15.09 4.99 6.21
N LYS A 158 15.45 5.16 4.93
CA LYS A 158 16.66 5.91 4.55
C LYS A 158 16.48 7.42 4.65
N THR A 159 15.25 7.92 4.50
CA THR A 159 14.95 9.35 4.65
C THR A 159 14.91 9.77 6.12
N ASP A 160 14.36 8.94 7.00
CA ASP A 160 14.26 9.24 8.44
C ASP A 160 15.57 8.94 9.20
N THR A 161 16.67 9.58 8.82
CA THR A 161 18.02 9.33 9.37
C THR A 161 18.10 9.58 10.89
N ASN A 162 17.34 10.57 11.38
CA ASN A 162 17.28 10.94 12.80
C ASN A 162 16.32 10.07 13.63
N GLN A 163 15.66 9.09 13.00
CA GLN A 163 14.69 8.20 13.65
C GLN A 163 13.56 8.96 14.36
N PHE A 164 13.05 10.01 13.72
CA PHE A 164 11.93 10.80 14.23
C PHE A 164 10.68 9.94 14.39
N CYS A 165 10.41 9.05 13.42
CA CYS A 165 9.22 8.20 13.43
C CYS A 165 9.28 7.22 14.60
N SER A 166 8.16 7.08 15.33
CA SER A 166 8.11 6.18 16.49
C SER A 166 8.44 4.73 16.10
N LYS A 167 9.08 4.00 17.03
CA LYS A 167 9.34 2.56 16.86
C LYS A 167 8.06 1.76 16.60
N THR A 168 6.93 2.19 17.15
CA THR A 168 5.62 1.59 16.89
C THR A 168 5.25 1.72 15.41
N SER A 169 5.28 2.93 14.84
CA SER A 169 4.98 3.16 13.41
C SER A 169 5.89 2.31 12.51
N VAL A 170 7.20 2.34 12.77
CA VAL A 170 8.18 1.54 12.03
C VAL A 170 7.90 0.03 12.16
N THR A 171 7.51 -0.45 13.35
CA THR A 171 7.12 -1.85 13.55
C THR A 171 5.95 -2.24 12.64
N PHE A 172 4.89 -1.42 12.58
CA PHE A 172 3.75 -1.68 11.70
C PHE A 172 4.15 -1.70 10.22
N TRP A 173 5.00 -0.77 9.79
CA TRP A 173 5.50 -0.74 8.41
C TRP A 173 6.31 -1.99 8.06
N CYS A 174 7.25 -2.38 8.93
CA CYS A 174 8.08 -3.55 8.73
C CYS A 174 7.25 -4.84 8.72
N ARG A 175 6.27 -4.98 9.62
CA ARG A 175 5.33 -6.11 9.61
C ARG A 175 4.53 -6.18 8.32
N ALA A 176 3.98 -5.04 7.88
CA ALA A 176 3.29 -4.95 6.61
C ALA A 176 4.16 -5.37 5.43
N ALA A 177 5.47 -5.08 5.45
CA ALA A 177 6.41 -5.41 4.38
C ALA A 177 6.98 -6.84 4.43
N LEU A 178 7.10 -7.44 5.62
CA LEU A 178 7.89 -8.66 5.86
C LEU A 178 7.06 -9.88 6.24
N TRP A 179 5.97 -9.71 7.00
CA TRP A 179 5.20 -10.86 7.47
C TRP A 179 4.47 -11.59 6.33
N GLU A 180 4.08 -12.83 6.60
CA GLU A 180 3.21 -13.63 5.75
C GLU A 180 1.92 -12.87 5.43
N LEU A 181 1.40 -13.03 4.21
CA LEU A 181 0.23 -12.27 3.78
C LEU A 181 -1.04 -12.61 4.56
N SER A 182 -1.11 -13.75 5.24
CA SER A 182 -2.24 -14.11 6.11
C SER A 182 -2.24 -13.35 7.45
N LYS A 183 -1.10 -12.81 7.88
CA LYS A 183 -0.95 -12.14 9.17
C LYS A 183 -1.07 -10.62 9.02
N PRO A 184 -2.11 -9.98 9.56
CA PRO A 184 -2.20 -8.52 9.55
C PRO A 184 -1.07 -7.91 10.39
N PRO A 185 -0.59 -6.69 10.07
CA PRO A 185 0.46 -6.01 10.85
C PRO A 185 0.13 -5.80 12.33
N SER A 186 -1.16 -5.76 12.64
CA SER A 186 -1.75 -5.58 13.97
C SER A 186 -1.92 -6.89 14.75
N TYR A 187 -1.69 -8.06 14.16
CA TYR A 187 -1.80 -9.35 14.84
C TYR A 187 -1.03 -9.36 16.17
N PRO A 188 -1.60 -9.92 17.27
CA PRO A 188 -2.87 -10.67 17.35
C PRO A 188 -4.13 -9.83 17.59
N ARG A 189 -4.06 -8.49 17.46
CA ARG A 189 -5.24 -7.64 17.64
C ARG A 189 -6.32 -7.88 16.57
N GLU A 190 -5.89 -8.11 15.34
CA GLU A 190 -6.75 -8.55 14.24
C GLU A 190 -6.46 -10.00 13.90
N ASN A 191 -7.50 -10.71 13.45
CA ASN A 191 -7.42 -12.11 13.10
C ASN A 191 -6.65 -12.34 11.80
N ILE A 192 -6.08 -13.54 11.67
CA ILE A 192 -5.52 -14.01 10.42
C ILE A 192 -6.56 -13.99 9.28
N VAL A 193 -6.11 -13.65 8.09
CA VAL A 193 -6.91 -13.69 6.86
C VAL A 193 -6.74 -15.07 6.24
N LYS A 194 -7.64 -16.00 6.59
CA LYS A 194 -7.52 -17.43 6.25
C LYS A 194 -7.31 -17.70 4.76
N TRP A 195 -8.01 -17.00 3.88
CA TRP A 195 -7.87 -17.22 2.43
C TRP A 195 -6.53 -16.72 1.84
N LEU A 196 -5.73 -15.99 2.63
CA LEU A 196 -4.35 -15.61 2.31
C LEU A 196 -3.31 -16.56 2.91
N GLU A 197 -3.72 -17.55 3.70
CA GLU A 197 -2.83 -18.64 4.09
C GLU A 197 -2.43 -19.37 2.80
N ARG A 198 -1.12 -19.56 2.62
CA ARG A 198 -0.65 -20.37 1.48
C ARG A 198 -1.18 -21.77 1.72
N GLU A 199 -1.79 -22.39 0.72
CA GLU A 199 -1.93 -23.85 0.76
C GLU A 199 -0.51 -24.40 0.81
N GLU A 200 -0.17 -25.01 1.94
CA GLU A 200 1.12 -25.63 2.16
C GLU A 200 1.32 -26.72 1.08
N ASP A 201 2.48 -26.67 0.43
CA ASP A 201 3.03 -27.68 -0.47
C ASP A 201 2.35 -27.91 -1.85
N LYS A 202 2.90 -27.20 -2.86
CA LYS A 202 3.40 -27.81 -4.11
C LYS A 202 4.26 -26.81 -4.91
N GLU A 203 5.51 -27.21 -5.10
CA GLU A 203 6.42 -26.79 -6.18
C GLU A 203 6.87 -25.30 -6.23
N GLY A 204 8.04 -25.04 -5.66
CA GLY A 204 9.24 -24.84 -6.49
C GLY A 204 9.32 -23.68 -7.51
N SER A 205 8.39 -22.72 -7.56
CA SER A 205 8.46 -21.64 -8.57
C SER A 205 8.09 -20.23 -8.08
N GLY A 206 8.22 -19.94 -6.79
CA GLY A 206 8.08 -18.58 -6.25
C GLY A 206 9.40 -17.82 -6.33
N GLY A 207 9.60 -17.07 -7.42
CA GLY A 207 10.87 -16.43 -7.80
C GLY A 207 11.57 -15.60 -6.71
N LEU A 208 12.85 -15.32 -6.98
CA LEU A 208 13.79 -14.51 -6.18
C LEU A 208 13.31 -13.06 -5.86
N ASP A 209 12.07 -12.72 -6.18
CA ASP A 209 11.53 -11.37 -6.17
C ASP A 209 11.37 -10.82 -4.74
N GLY A 210 12.15 -9.77 -4.45
CA GLY A 210 12.06 -8.99 -3.22
C GLY A 210 12.84 -9.53 -2.02
N LYS A 211 13.67 -10.59 -2.16
CA LYS A 211 14.46 -11.14 -1.04
C LYS A 211 15.52 -10.16 -0.54
N GLU A 212 16.19 -9.47 -1.48
CA GLU A 212 17.20 -8.46 -1.16
C GLU A 212 16.57 -7.29 -0.39
N GLU A 213 15.43 -6.78 -0.86
CA GLU A 213 14.72 -5.71 -0.17
C GLU A 213 14.20 -6.16 1.21
N ALA A 214 13.77 -7.41 1.36
CA ALA A 214 13.35 -7.93 2.66
C ALA A 214 14.49 -7.93 3.68
N GLU A 215 15.68 -8.35 3.24
CA GLU A 215 16.88 -8.38 4.08
C GLU A 215 17.34 -6.96 4.43
N GLU A 216 17.34 -6.03 3.46
CA GLU A 216 17.67 -4.63 3.72
C GLU A 216 16.70 -3.99 4.74
N ILE A 217 15.40 -4.27 4.66
CA ILE A 217 14.42 -3.79 5.65
C ILE A 217 14.75 -4.34 7.04
N ARG A 218 15.14 -5.61 7.17
CA ARG A 218 15.51 -6.21 8.46
C ARG A 218 16.71 -5.50 9.08
N GLN A 219 17.75 -5.25 8.27
CA GLN A 219 18.94 -4.54 8.72
C GLN A 219 18.64 -3.08 9.13
N LEU A 220 17.80 -2.38 8.36
CA LEU A 220 17.40 -1.01 8.68
C LEU A 220 16.51 -0.95 9.94
N ALA A 221 15.64 -1.93 10.15
CA ALA A 221 14.80 -2.03 11.34
C ALA A 221 15.63 -2.35 12.60
N GLU A 222 16.61 -3.26 12.49
CA GLU A 222 17.50 -3.62 13.58
C GLU A 222 18.31 -2.41 14.07
N LYS A 223 18.85 -1.59 13.15
CA LYS A 223 19.55 -0.33 13.49
C LYS A 223 18.68 0.67 14.26
N ARG A 224 17.35 0.54 14.19
CA ARG A 224 16.36 1.34 14.92
C ARG A 224 15.86 0.66 16.20
N GLY A 225 16.40 -0.52 16.52
CA GLY A 225 15.94 -1.34 17.64
C GLY A 225 14.52 -1.87 17.47
N VAL A 226 14.07 -2.07 16.23
CA VAL A 226 12.77 -2.66 15.89
C VAL A 226 12.99 -4.13 15.48
N LYS A 227 12.31 -5.04 16.16
CA LYS A 227 12.35 -6.49 15.86
C LYS A 227 11.18 -6.85 14.94
N VAL A 228 11.45 -7.56 13.84
CA VAL A 228 10.44 -7.87 12.79
C VAL A 228 10.39 -9.33 12.40
#